data_AF-A7RP01-F1
#
_entry.id   AF-A7RP01-F1
#
_cell.length_a   1.000
_cell.length_b   1.000
_cell.length_c   1.000
_cell.angle_alpha   90.00
_cell.angle_beta   90.00
_cell.angle_gamma   90.00
#
_symmetry.space_group_name_H-M   'P 1'
#
loop_
_entity.id
_entity.type
_entity.pdbx_description
1 polymer ?
#
loop_
_entity_poly.entity_id
_entity_poly.type
_entity_poly.pdbx_seq_one_letter_code
_entity_poly.pdbx_strand_id
1 'polypeptide(L)' 'SRLAIQTVDIDGVRKLFGGDSWRVNIRGPSSVSPLVLDHLNGTYEILFLVKLPGIYTVQAVLE' A
#
# COMPACT_ATOMS: atom_id res chain seq x y z
N SER A 1 11.21 5.05 1.16
CA SER A 1 9.93 5.77 1.26
C SER A 1 8.87 4.86 1.85
N ARG A 2 7.85 5.43 2.50
CA ARG A 2 6.79 4.69 3.21
C ARG A 2 5.42 5.30 2.93
N LEU A 3 4.41 4.46 2.73
CA LEU A 3 2.98 4.82 2.77
C LEU A 3 2.25 3.90 3.75
N ALA A 4 1.13 4.36 4.30
CA ALA A 4 0.26 3.58 5.17
C ALA A 4 -1.16 3.55 4.61
N ILE A 5 -1.84 2.41 4.76
CA ILE A 5 -3.26 2.23 4.42
C ILE A 5 -4.01 1.86 5.70
N GLN A 6 -5.17 2.48 5.91
CA GLN A 6 -6.18 2.04 6.87
C GLN A 6 -7.35 1.48 6.08
N THR A 7 -7.63 0.18 6.21
CA THR A 7 -8.84 -0.41 5.61
C THR A 7 -10.06 -0.08 6.47
N VAL A 8 -11.20 0.09 5.81
CA VAL A 8 -12.51 0.24 6.43
C VAL A 8 -13.44 -0.86 5.91
N ASP A 9 -14.48 -1.19 6.68
CA ASP A 9 -15.54 -2.08 6.25
C ASP A 9 -16.56 -1.35 5.34
N ILE A 10 -17.64 -2.06 5.00
CA ILE A 10 -18.71 -1.55 4.14
C ILE A 10 -19.44 -0.33 4.72
N ASP A 11 -19.44 -0.20 6.04
CA ASP A 11 -20.05 0.93 6.76
C ASP A 11 -19.04 2.09 6.95
N GLY A 12 -17.82 1.95 6.43
CA GLY A 12 -16.75 2.93 6.56
C GLY A 12 -16.07 2.92 7.93
N VAL A 13 -16.34 1.90 8.77
CA VAL A 13 -15.71 1.75 10.07
C VAL A 13 -14.33 1.12 9.91
N ARG A 14 -13.35 1.62 10.66
CA ARG A 14 -11.98 1.08 10.62
C ARG A 14 -11.97 -0.39 10.99
N LYS A 15 -11.41 -1.22 10.13
CA LYS A 15 -11.14 -2.62 10.47
C LYS A 15 -10.11 -2.68 11.60
N LEU A 16 -10.29 -3.67 12.47
CA LEU A 16 -9.39 -3.95 13.60
C LEU A 16 -8.62 -5.27 13.42
N PHE A 17 -8.71 -5.86 12.24
CA PHE A 17 -8.06 -7.11 11.85
C PHE A 17 -7.49 -6.98 10.44
N GLY A 18 -6.44 -7.74 10.15
CA GLY A 18 -5.80 -7.79 8.84
C GLY A 18 -6.49 -8.75 7.85
N GLY A 19 -5.71 -9.28 6.92
CA GLY A 19 -6.13 -10.29 5.95
C GLY A 19 -6.64 -9.74 4.61
N ASP A 20 -6.66 -8.42 4.43
CA ASP A 20 -6.99 -7.81 3.14
C ASP A 20 -5.81 -7.94 2.16
N SER A 21 -6.11 -8.38 0.93
CA SER A 21 -5.11 -8.52 -0.12
C SER A 21 -4.94 -7.19 -0.87
N TRP A 22 -4.03 -6.35 -0.38
CA TRP A 22 -3.65 -5.13 -1.08
C TRP A 22 -2.64 -5.40 -2.19
N ARG A 23 -3.05 -5.19 -3.44
CA ARG A 23 -2.14 -5.14 -4.60
C ARG A 23 -1.69 -3.71 -4.85
N VAL A 24 -0.38 -3.47 -4.76
CA VAL A 24 0.23 -2.14 -4.96
C VAL A 24 1.19 -2.15 -6.14
N ASN A 25 1.02 -1.22 -7.08
CA ASN A 25 1.91 -1.00 -8.21
C ASN A 25 2.48 0.42 -8.17
N ILE A 26 3.79 0.56 -8.31
CA ILE A 26 4.49 1.85 -8.33
C ILE A 26 5.26 1.99 -9.65
N ARG A 27 4.89 2.99 -10.45
CA ARG A 27 5.49 3.26 -11.77
C ARG A 27 5.99 4.69 -11.88
N GLY A 28 7.03 4.90 -12.68
CA GLY A 28 7.65 6.19 -12.94
C GLY A 28 8.89 6.01 -13.81
N PRO A 29 9.93 6.84 -13.64
CA PRO A 29 11.24 6.70 -14.31
C PRO A 29 11.89 5.31 -14.18
N SER A 30 11.51 4.54 -13.15
CA SER A 30 11.88 3.14 -12.99
C SER A 30 10.70 2.35 -12.44
N SER A 31 10.58 1.06 -12.76
CA SER A 31 9.67 0.17 -12.03
C SER A 31 10.16 0.00 -10.60
N VAL A 32 9.24 0.03 -9.63
CA VAL A 32 9.55 -0.17 -8.22
C VAL A 32 8.65 -1.27 -7.68
N SER A 33 9.25 -2.31 -7.11
CA SER A 33 8.53 -3.37 -6.42
C SER A 33 8.39 -3.01 -4.94
N PRO A 34 7.17 -2.72 -4.44
CA PRO A 34 6.96 -2.45 -3.03
C PRO A 34 6.89 -3.74 -2.21
N LEU A 35 7.19 -3.62 -0.92
CA LEU A 35 6.82 -4.59 0.12
C LEU A 35 5.54 -4.09 0.81
N VAL A 36 4.54 -4.95 0.92
CA VAL A 36 3.30 -4.67 1.67
C VAL A 36 3.31 -5.52 2.94
N LEU A 37 3.19 -4.86 4.08
CA LEU A 37 3.16 -5.48 5.41
C LEU A 37 1.77 -5.32 6.01
N ASP A 38 1.13 -6.42 6.39
CA ASP A 38 -0.11 -6.42 7.17
C ASP A 38 0.23 -6.40 8.66
N HIS A 39 -0.25 -5.39 9.39
CA HIS A 39 -0.06 -5.29 10.83
C HIS A 39 -1.07 -6.09 11.65
N LEU A 40 -1.99 -6.80 10.98
CA LEU A 40 -3.06 -7.61 11.57
C LEU A 40 -4.06 -6.82 12.42
N ASN A 41 -4.09 -5.49 12.26
CA ASN A 41 -4.96 -4.58 12.99
C ASN A 41 -5.78 -3.65 12.07
N GLY A 42 -5.91 -4.02 10.79
CA GLY A 42 -6.61 -3.24 9.76
C GLY A 42 -5.77 -2.14 9.12
N THR A 43 -4.49 -2.02 9.50
CA THR A 43 -3.52 -1.14 8.84
C THR A 43 -2.44 -1.92 8.10
N TYR A 44 -1.98 -1.34 7.00
CA TYR A 44 -0.95 -1.92 6.13
C TYR A 44 0.14 -0.88 5.86
N GLU A 45 1.39 -1.33 5.80
CA GLU A 45 2.54 -0.49 5.47
C GLU A 45 3.12 -0.89 4.11
N ILE A 46 3.34 0.11 3.25
CA ILE A 46 3.95 -0.06 1.94
C ILE A 46 5.35 0.55 1.99
N LEU A 47 6.37 -0.29 1.85
CA LEU A 47 7.78 0.11 1.83
C LEU A 47 8.35 -0.01 0.42
N PHE A 48 9.05 1.02 -0.03
CA PHE A 48 9.66 1.03 -1.36
C PHE A 48 10.87 1.96 -1.44
N LEU A 49 11.76 1.68 -2.40
CA LEU A 49 12.96 2.46 -2.67
C LEU A 49 12.93 3.02 -4.09
N VAL A 50 12.97 4.34 -4.21
CA VAL A 50 13.11 5.06 -5.47
C VAL A 50 14.59 5.25 -5.78
N LYS A 51 15.02 4.88 -6.99
CA LYS A 51 16.44 4.96 -7.41
C LYS A 51 16.74 6.12 -8.35
N LEU A 52 15.74 6.60 -9.10
CA LEU A 52 15.89 7.69 -10.06
C LEU A 52 14.97 8.85 -9.68
N PRO A 53 15.41 10.10 -9.84
CA PRO A 53 14.55 11.26 -9.60
C PRO A 53 13.43 11.34 -10.64
N GLY A 54 12.25 11.80 -10.23
CA GLY A 54 11.13 12.08 -11.12
C GLY A 54 9.77 11.81 -10.46
N ILE A 55 8.71 11.87 -11.27
CA ILE A 55 7.33 11.68 -10.80
C ILE A 55 6.99 10.19 -10.82
N TYR A 56 6.45 9.70 -9.71
CA TYR A 56 5.97 8.33 -9.56
C TYR A 56 4.48 8.31 -9.27
N THR A 57 3.78 7.35 -9.85
CA THR A 57 2.36 7.07 -9.59
C THR A 57 2.24 5.78 -8.79
N VAL A 58 1.42 5.80 -7.75
CA VAL A 58 1.08 4.64 -6.92
C VAL A 58 -0.36 4.26 -7.19
N GLN A 59 -0.59 3.00 -7.54
CA GLN A 59 -1.93 2.42 -7.64
C GLN A 59 -2.05 1.34 -6.56
N ALA A 60 -3.04 1.47 -5.69
CA ALA A 60 -3.38 0.48 -4.67
C ALA A 60 -4.80 -0.03 -4.95
N VAL A 61 -4.95 -1.35 -5.01
CA VAL A 61 -6.22 -2.05 -5.23
C VAL A 61 -6.41 -3.05 -4.11
N LEU A 62 -7.58 -3.00 -3.48
CA LEU A 62 -8.04 -4.03 -2.57
C LEU A 62 -8.73 -5.13 -3.39
N GLU A 63 -8.23 -6.36 -3.32
CA GLU A 63 -8.81 -7.54 -4.00
C GLU A 63 -9.91 -8.24 -3.20
#